data_AF-A0A5B6VYZ5-F1
#
_entry.id   AF-A0A5B6VYZ5-F1
#
_cell.length_a   1.000
_cell.length_b   1.000
_cell.length_c   1.000
_cell.angle_alpha   90.00
_cell.angle_beta   90.00
_cell.angle_gamma   90.00
#
_symmetry.space_group_name_H-M   'P 1'
#
loop_
_entity.id
_entity.type
_entity.pdbx_description
1 polymer ?
#
loop_
_entity_poly.entity_id
_entity_poly.type
_entity_poly.pdbx_seq_one_letter_code
_entity_poly.pdbx_strand_id
1 'polypeptide(L)' 'MAKRVGMSRDNGRGRKGWTLTAAVTNIFEFVRLAEFEILFILFLIIAFIIFKDLTSRPEYNQLLVKKPGGVDWWPY' A
#
# COMPACT_ATOMS: atom_id res chain seq x y z
N MET A 1 -7.06 -37.85 57.93
CA MET A 1 -5.95 -37.57 56.98
C MET A 1 -6.00 -38.65 55.89
N ALA A 2 -6.11 -38.41 54.60
CA ALA A 2 -5.59 -37.32 53.77
C ALA A 2 -6.48 -37.07 52.53
N LYS A 3 -6.69 -35.79 52.21
CA LYS A 3 -7.34 -35.30 50.99
C LYS A 3 -6.34 -35.41 49.83
N ARG A 4 -6.53 -36.35 48.90
CA ARG A 4 -5.76 -36.36 47.64
C ARG A 4 -6.32 -35.30 46.70
N VAL A 5 -5.82 -34.08 46.83
CA VAL A 5 -6.01 -33.03 45.83
C VAL A 5 -5.08 -33.38 44.67
N GLY A 6 -5.64 -33.98 43.62
CA GLY A 6 -4.98 -34.13 42.34
C GLY A 6 -4.81 -32.74 41.74
N MET A 7 -3.59 -32.22 41.85
CA MET A 7 -3.17 -30.93 41.30
C MET A 7 -3.41 -30.95 39.79
N SER A 8 -4.40 -30.18 39.32
CA SER A 8 -4.56 -29.87 37.90
C SER A 8 -3.24 -29.31 37.40
N ARG A 9 -2.56 -30.07 36.54
CA ARG A 9 -1.36 -29.63 35.81
C ARG A 9 -1.78 -28.67 34.71
N ASP A 10 -2.26 -27.50 35.10
CA ASP A 10 -2.32 -26.34 34.21
C ASP A 10 -1.00 -25.58 34.36
N ASN A 11 0.08 -26.12 33.79
CA ASN A 11 1.32 -25.36 33.67
C ASN A 11 2.21 -25.91 32.56
N GLY A 12 1.84 -25.57 31.33
CA GLY A 12 2.61 -25.91 30.15
C GLY A 12 2.31 -25.02 28.95
N ARG A 13 1.71 -23.83 29.13
CA ARG A 13 1.74 -22.76 28.13
C ARG A 13 3.14 -22.12 28.14
N GLY A 14 4.16 -22.96 27.95
CA GLY A 14 5.54 -22.53 27.79
C GLY A 14 5.64 -21.79 26.46
N ARG A 15 5.73 -20.46 26.55
CA ARG A 15 6.36 -19.57 25.58
C ARG A 15 6.40 -20.14 24.15
N LYS A 16 5.31 -19.99 23.38
CA LYS A 16 5.49 -19.80 21.94
C LYS A 16 6.14 -18.42 21.80
N GLY A 17 7.46 -18.36 21.99
CA GLY A 17 8.26 -17.25 21.49
C GLY A 17 7.90 -17.08 20.03
N TRP A 18 7.78 -15.83 19.58
CA TRP A 18 7.43 -15.52 18.21
C TRP A 18 8.37 -16.31 17.28
N THR A 19 7.87 -17.39 16.69
CA THR A 19 8.67 -18.18 15.75
C THR A 19 8.82 -17.33 14.50
N LEU A 20 10.02 -17.27 13.92
CA LEU A 20 10.26 -16.51 12.69
C LEU A 20 9.25 -16.89 11.59
N THR A 21 8.83 -18.16 11.58
CA THR A 21 7.76 -18.66 10.70
C THR A 21 6.43 -17.95 10.93
N ALA A 22 5.98 -17.78 12.18
CA ALA A 22 4.74 -17.06 12.48
C ALA A 22 4.83 -15.58 12.12
N ALA A 23 6.01 -14.96 12.27
CA ALA A 23 6.24 -13.58 11.82
C ALA A 23 6.07 -13.44 10.31
N VAL A 24 6.71 -14.32 9.55
CA VAL A 24 6.66 -14.32 8.08
C VAL A 24 5.25 -14.58 7.58
N THR A 25 4.52 -15.56 8.15
CA THR A 25 3.12 -15.82 7.79
C THR A 25 2.23 -14.60 8.00
N ASN A 26 2.39 -13.90 9.14
CA ASN A 26 1.61 -12.69 9.43
C ASN A 26 1.93 -11.54 8.45
N ILE A 27 3.19 -11.41 8.01
CA ILE A 27 3.57 -10.40 7.01
C ILE A 27 2.93 -10.72 5.65
N PHE A 28 2.92 -11.98 5.24
CA PHE A 28 2.22 -12.38 4.01
C PHE A 28 0.71 -12.14 4.08
N GLU A 29 0.07 -12.44 5.21
CA GLU A 29 -1.35 -12.13 5.41
C GLU A 29 -1.62 -10.63 5.38
N PHE A 30 -0.76 -9.83 6.01
CA PHE A 30 -0.87 -8.37 5.99
C PHE A 30 -0.70 -7.80 4.58
N VAL A 31 0.33 -8.22 3.84
CA VAL A 31 0.55 -7.77 2.46
C VAL A 31 -0.60 -8.21 1.55
N ARG A 32 -1.16 -9.40 1.77
CA ARG A 32 -2.33 -9.88 1.03
C ARG A 32 -3.59 -9.07 1.34
N LEU A 33 -3.79 -8.64 2.59
CA LEU A 33 -4.87 -7.74 2.96
C LEU A 33 -4.67 -6.34 2.39
N ALA A 34 -3.43 -5.85 2.39
CA ALA A 34 -3.05 -4.52 1.91
C ALA A 34 -2.73 -4.46 0.40
N GLU A 35 -2.93 -5.56 -0.33
CA GLU A 35 -2.55 -5.70 -1.75
C GLU A 35 -3.10 -4.54 -2.59
N PHE A 36 -4.39 -4.25 -2.42
CA PHE A 36 -5.05 -3.18 -3.16
C PHE A 36 -4.53 -1.79 -2.80
N GLU A 37 -4.27 -1.53 -1.52
CA GLU A 37 -3.80 -0.22 -1.03
C GLU A 37 -2.38 0.09 -1.52
N ILE A 38 -1.50 -0.92 -1.46
CA ILE A 38 -0.12 -0.80 -1.94
C ILE A 38 -0.11 -0.54 -3.45
N LEU A 39 -0.91 -1.30 -4.21
CA LEU A 39 -1.04 -1.09 -5.66
C LEU A 39 -1.65 0.28 -5.99
N PHE A 40 -2.63 0.73 -5.21
CA PHE A 40 -3.27 2.03 -5.38
C PHE A 40 -2.29 3.19 -5.15
N ILE A 41 -1.52 3.16 -4.06
CA ILE A 41 -0.52 4.20 -3.77
C ILE A 41 0.61 4.14 -4.80
N LEU A 42 1.08 2.94 -5.15
CA LEU A 42 2.10 2.76 -6.19
C LEU A 42 1.62 3.33 -7.53
N PHE A 43 0.37 3.05 -7.91
CA PHE A 43 -0.28 3.61 -9.09
C PHE A 43 -0.33 5.13 -9.05
N LEU A 44 -0.72 5.73 -7.92
CA LEU A 44 -0.72 7.18 -7.77
C LEU A 44 0.66 7.80 -7.91
N ILE A 45 1.71 7.16 -7.35
CA ILE A 45 3.10 7.64 -7.48
C ILE A 45 3.54 7.58 -8.94
N ILE A 46 3.30 6.47 -9.62
CA ILE A 46 3.65 6.29 -11.04
C ILE A 46 2.90 7.32 -11.90
N ALA A 47 1.59 7.46 -11.70
CA ALA A 47 0.77 8.44 -12.40
C ALA A 47 1.26 9.86 -12.13
N PHE A 48 1.58 10.22 -10.89
CA PHE A 48 2.13 11.53 -10.52
C PHE A 48 3.44 11.84 -11.25
N ILE A 49 4.35 10.86 -11.32
CA ILE A 49 5.62 11.02 -12.06
C ILE A 49 5.36 11.25 -13.55
N ILE A 50 4.46 10.47 -14.16
CA ILE A 50 4.10 10.61 -15.57
C ILE A 50 3.46 11.98 -15.82
N PHE A 51 2.49 12.39 -15.03
CA PHE A 51 1.86 13.71 -15.16
C PHE A 51 2.86 14.83 -14.96
N LYS A 52 3.77 14.71 -14.00
CA LYS A 52 4.85 15.68 -13.80
C LYS A 52 5.77 15.77 -15.03
N ASP A 53 6.18 14.64 -15.60
CA ASP A 53 7.01 14.64 -16.81
C ASP A 53 6.27 15.26 -18.01
N LEU A 54 5.00 14.91 -18.21
CA LEU A 54 4.17 15.46 -19.29
C LEU A 54 3.92 16.97 -19.13
N THR A 55 3.64 17.45 -17.92
CA THR A 55 3.32 18.88 -17.65
C THR A 55 4.56 19.76 -17.58
N SER A 56 5.73 19.20 -17.27
CA SER A 56 6.99 19.96 -17.19
C SER A 56 7.58 20.34 -18.56
N ARG A 57 7.10 19.72 -19.63
CA ARG A 57 7.56 20.00 -21.00
C ARG A 57 6.62 21.00 -21.68
N PRO A 58 7.09 22.20 -22.05
CA PRO A 58 6.25 23.24 -22.63
C PRO A 58 5.62 22.83 -23.98
N GLU A 59 6.19 21.84 -24.66
CA GLU A 59 5.69 21.27 -25.93
C GLU A 59 4.40 20.45 -25.76
N TYR A 60 4.24 19.72 -24.65
CA TYR A 60 3.01 18.93 -24.37
C TYR A 60 1.91 19.75 -23.71
N ASN A 61 2.26 20.86 -23.05
CA ASN A 61 1.27 21.82 -22.54
C ASN A 61 0.43 22.42 -23.70
N GLN A 62 0.94 22.38 -24.92
CA GLN A 62 0.21 22.79 -26.12
C GLN A 62 -0.95 21.85 -26.47
N LEU A 63 -0.98 20.60 -25.99
CA LEU A 63 -2.12 19.69 -26.20
C LEU A 63 -3.31 20.04 -25.30
N LEU A 64 -3.08 20.71 -24.16
CA LEU A 64 -4.11 21.22 -23.26
C LEU A 64 -4.44 22.70 -23.51
N VAL A 65 -3.54 23.44 -24.18
CA VAL A 65 -3.68 24.86 -24.48
C VAL A 65 -4.08 25.14 -25.93
N LYS A 66 -3.95 24.19 -26.87
CA LYS A 66 -4.50 24.37 -28.22
C LYS A 66 -6.00 24.15 -28.21
N LYS A 67 -6.74 25.27 -28.23
CA LYS A 67 -8.12 25.32 -28.71
C LYS A 67 -8.23 24.48 -30.00
N PRO A 68 -9.27 23.64 -30.12
CA PRO A 68 -9.51 22.91 -31.34
C PRO A 68 -9.96 23.91 -32.41
N GLY A 69 -9.08 24.20 -33.35
CA GLY A 69 -9.40 24.99 -34.55
C GLY A 69 -8.89 26.43 -34.50
N GLY A 70 -7.88 26.68 -35.33
CA GLY A 70 -7.82 27.81 -36.26
C GLY A 70 -7.92 29.23 -35.70
N VAL A 71 -6.83 29.98 -35.93
CA VAL A 71 -6.74 31.45 -35.92
C VAL A 71 -6.60 32.07 -34.53
N ASP A 72 -5.47 32.75 -34.36
CA ASP A 72 -5.13 33.67 -33.27
C ASP A 72 -6.14 34.84 -33.23
N TRP A 73 -7.29 34.61 -32.63
CA TRP A 73 -8.36 35.59 -32.41
C TRP A 73 -8.64 35.82 -30.92
N TRP A 74 -7.60 35.84 -30.09
CA TRP A 74 -7.74 36.24 -28.69
C TRP A 74 -7.11 37.61 -28.46
N PRO A 75 -7.90 38.69 -28.32
CA PRO A 75 -7.38 40.03 -28.17
C PRO A 75 -7.48 40.46 -26.69
N TYR A 76 -6.71 39.85 -25.79
CA TYR A 76 -6.37 40.37 -24.46
C TYR A 76 -5.08 39.73 -23.98
#